data_AF-A0AA35TIZ0-F1
#
_entry.id   AF-A0AA35TIZ0-F1
#
_cell.length_a   1.000
_cell.length_b   1.000
_cell.length_c   1.000
_cell.angle_alpha   90.00
_cell.angle_beta   90.00
_cell.angle_gamma   90.00
#
_symmetry.space_group_name_H-M   'P 1'
#
loop_
_entity.id
_entity.type
_entity.pdbx_description
1 polymer ?
#
loop_
_entity_poly.entity_id
_entity_poly.type
_entity_poly.pdbx_seq_one_letter_code
_entity_poly.pdbx_strand_id
1 'polypeptide(L)'
;MSPHIISPGHALRLRATQVLQTSSGETRATGEEWLVRDVGAYLPGVFEEVVSMVKAVTLTPKLALHIRAIDSYTDQFGRKRHVGDEWLVTDEDTECYIPDVTEEVVKVVRLTVLKPRQYCVVVDAVGKDGRPQLGHRELRCGPLTFFLQPGERLESGIKNALLLQSDEAIVVTAQEELDDILPNGKKVHRSPGDRWMLNGPMDYIPPIEVGAFQTRKAIPLNENEGIYVRDVQTGQVRSVLGPQAYMLKANEELFEKTLVPLVEDILKYRPRHLSVYSSVYHTTHTLA
;
A
#
# COMPACT_ATOMS: atom_id res chain seq x y z
N MET A 1 -40.26 -25.85 -29.47
CA MET A 1 -39.26 -25.06 -28.72
C MET A 1 -39.87 -23.69 -28.46
N SER A 2 -39.71 -23.14 -27.25
CA SER A 2 -40.18 -21.80 -26.90
C SER A 2 -39.09 -20.76 -27.15
N PRO A 3 -39.43 -19.55 -27.63
CA PRO A 3 -38.44 -18.49 -27.78
C PRO A 3 -37.93 -18.00 -26.43
N HIS A 4 -36.65 -17.64 -26.37
CA HIS A 4 -35.99 -17.03 -25.22
C HIS A 4 -35.79 -15.53 -25.48
N ILE A 5 -36.22 -14.68 -24.56
CA ILE A 5 -36.09 -13.23 -24.69
C ILE A 5 -34.74 -12.79 -24.12
N ILE A 6 -33.88 -12.24 -24.98
CA ILE A 6 -32.60 -11.64 -24.62
C ILE A 6 -32.83 -10.13 -24.47
N SER A 7 -32.73 -9.65 -23.24
CA SER A 7 -32.86 -8.23 -22.91
C SER A 7 -31.51 -7.50 -23.08
N PRO A 8 -31.51 -6.16 -23.20
CA PRO A 8 -30.26 -5.38 -23.13
C PRO A 8 -29.42 -5.75 -21.91
N GLY A 9 -28.10 -5.84 -22.08
CA GLY A 9 -27.18 -6.25 -21.02
C GLY A 9 -27.33 -7.73 -20.60
N HIS A 10 -27.94 -8.57 -21.43
CA HIS A 10 -27.97 -10.01 -21.25
C HIS A 10 -27.46 -10.70 -22.52
N ALA A 11 -26.95 -11.91 -22.36
CA ALA A 11 -26.57 -12.79 -23.45
C ALA A 11 -27.06 -14.21 -23.18
N LEU A 12 -27.46 -14.92 -24.23
CA LEU A 12 -27.87 -16.32 -24.13
C LEU A 12 -26.66 -17.21 -24.36
N ARG A 13 -26.29 -18.03 -23.37
CA ARG A 13 -25.25 -19.05 -23.49
C ARG A 13 -25.85 -20.31 -24.09
N LEU A 14 -25.30 -20.74 -25.21
CA LEU A 14 -25.70 -21.92 -25.94
C LEU A 14 -24.58 -22.95 -25.95
N ARG A 15 -24.94 -24.21 -26.14
CA ARG A 15 -24.04 -25.33 -26.37
C ARG A 15 -24.48 -26.12 -27.59
N ALA A 16 -23.53 -26.49 -28.44
CA ALA A 16 -23.79 -27.34 -29.60
C ALA A 16 -23.91 -28.80 -29.16
N THR A 17 -25.05 -29.43 -29.41
CA THR A 17 -25.26 -30.87 -29.15
C THR A 17 -24.69 -31.76 -30.27
N GLN A 18 -24.52 -31.18 -31.46
CA GLN A 18 -23.88 -31.78 -32.63
C GLN A 18 -23.15 -30.67 -33.41
N VAL A 19 -22.29 -31.06 -34.36
CA VAL A 19 -21.67 -30.09 -35.27
C VAL A 19 -22.76 -29.34 -36.03
N LEU A 20 -22.74 -28.01 -35.93
CA LEU A 20 -23.74 -27.14 -36.56
C LEU A 20 -23.10 -25.87 -37.10
N GLN A 21 -23.82 -25.20 -38.00
CA GLN A 21 -23.50 -23.85 -38.42
C GLN A 21 -24.48 -22.88 -37.75
N THR A 22 -23.96 -21.88 -37.05
CA THR A 22 -24.77 -20.87 -36.35
C THR A 22 -25.45 -19.93 -37.34
N SER A 23 -26.43 -19.16 -36.85
CA SER A 23 -27.06 -18.07 -37.62
C SER A 23 -26.07 -16.99 -38.08
N SER A 24 -24.93 -16.82 -37.39
CA SER A 24 -23.83 -15.93 -37.77
C SER A 24 -22.92 -16.51 -38.87
N GLY A 25 -23.13 -17.77 -39.25
CA GLY A 25 -22.36 -18.47 -40.29
C GLY A 25 -21.12 -19.22 -39.77
N GLU A 26 -20.88 -19.22 -38.46
CA GLU A 26 -19.73 -19.90 -37.83
C GLU A 26 -20.02 -21.39 -37.63
N THR A 27 -19.03 -22.25 -37.87
CA THR A 27 -19.16 -23.68 -37.60
C THR A 27 -18.77 -23.95 -36.15
N ARG A 28 -19.65 -24.61 -35.40
CA ARG A 28 -19.44 -24.99 -34.00
C ARG A 28 -19.30 -26.50 -33.88
N ALA A 29 -18.28 -26.94 -33.15
CA ALA A 29 -18.06 -28.35 -32.85
C ALA A 29 -19.03 -28.87 -31.78
N THR A 30 -19.18 -30.19 -31.68
CA THR A 30 -20.02 -30.79 -30.64
C THR A 30 -19.46 -30.49 -29.25
N GLY A 31 -20.30 -30.00 -28.35
CA GLY A 31 -19.94 -29.60 -26.99
C GLY A 31 -19.42 -28.17 -26.87
N GLU A 32 -19.17 -27.47 -27.99
CA GLU A 32 -18.70 -26.09 -27.98
C GLU A 32 -19.80 -25.15 -27.46
N GLU A 33 -19.41 -24.16 -26.65
CA GLU A 33 -20.32 -23.17 -26.10
C GLU A 33 -20.02 -21.78 -26.66
N TRP A 34 -21.04 -20.92 -26.75
CA TRP A 34 -20.90 -19.54 -27.20
C TRP A 34 -22.01 -18.65 -26.64
N LEU A 35 -21.86 -17.34 -26.80
CA LEU A 35 -22.86 -16.35 -26.41
C LEU A 35 -23.57 -15.74 -27.61
N VAL A 36 -24.90 -15.68 -27.55
CA VAL A 36 -25.73 -14.86 -28.44
C VAL A 36 -26.07 -13.57 -27.72
N ARG A 37 -25.68 -12.43 -28.31
CA ARG A 37 -25.81 -11.08 -27.72
C ARG A 37 -26.90 -10.23 -28.38
N ASP A 38 -27.52 -10.72 -29.47
CA ASP A 38 -28.57 -10.00 -30.18
C ASP A 38 -29.82 -9.85 -29.31
N VAL A 39 -30.20 -8.59 -29.04
CA VAL A 39 -31.38 -8.27 -28.23
C VAL A 39 -32.64 -8.63 -29.00
N GLY A 40 -33.55 -9.38 -28.37
CA GLY A 40 -34.79 -9.81 -28.98
C GLY A 40 -35.20 -11.23 -28.59
N ALA A 41 -36.18 -11.77 -29.31
CA ALA A 41 -36.57 -13.17 -29.16
C ALA A 41 -35.61 -14.06 -29.97
N TYR A 42 -34.88 -14.91 -29.29
CA TYR A 42 -34.04 -15.94 -29.91
C TYR A 42 -34.76 -17.28 -29.88
N LEU A 43 -34.84 -17.96 -31.01
CA LEU A 43 -35.40 -19.31 -31.12
C LEU A 43 -34.25 -20.29 -31.35
N PRO A 44 -33.86 -21.10 -30.35
CA PRO A 44 -32.80 -22.09 -30.51
C PRO A 44 -33.12 -23.10 -31.61
N GLY A 45 -32.09 -23.46 -32.38
CA GLY A 45 -32.14 -24.54 -33.35
C GLY A 45 -32.24 -25.92 -32.68
N VAL A 46 -32.50 -26.96 -33.50
CA VAL A 46 -32.67 -28.34 -33.01
C VAL A 46 -31.43 -28.85 -32.26
N PHE A 47 -30.24 -28.38 -32.66
CA PHE A 47 -28.96 -28.81 -32.10
C PHE A 47 -28.35 -27.79 -31.12
N GLU A 48 -29.05 -26.70 -30.83
CA GLU A 48 -28.61 -25.67 -29.88
C GLU A 48 -29.28 -25.89 -28.53
N GLU A 49 -28.48 -26.24 -27.53
CA GLU A 49 -28.94 -26.38 -26.16
C GLU A 49 -28.76 -25.06 -25.40
N VAL A 50 -29.84 -24.57 -24.77
CA VAL A 50 -29.77 -23.38 -23.93
C VAL A 50 -29.17 -23.75 -22.57
N VAL A 51 -27.98 -23.22 -22.28
CA VAL A 51 -27.28 -23.46 -21.01
C VAL A 51 -27.78 -22.49 -19.93
N SER A 52 -27.70 -21.19 -20.19
CA SER A 52 -28.06 -20.16 -19.21
C SER A 52 -28.20 -18.78 -19.84
N MET A 53 -28.91 -17.87 -19.16
CA MET A 53 -28.86 -16.43 -19.45
C MET A 53 -27.73 -15.78 -18.64
N VAL A 54 -26.77 -15.16 -19.32
CA VAL A 54 -25.65 -14.43 -18.71
C VAL A 54 -26.01 -12.96 -18.62
N LYS A 55 -25.93 -12.40 -17.41
CA LYS A 55 -26.19 -10.97 -17.17
C LYS A 55 -24.88 -10.19 -17.22
N ALA A 56 -24.90 -9.03 -17.86
CA ALA A 56 -23.80 -8.09 -17.84
C ALA A 56 -23.51 -7.60 -16.42
N VAL A 57 -22.23 -7.45 -16.13
CA VAL A 57 -21.75 -6.78 -14.94
C VAL A 57 -21.63 -5.30 -15.25
N THR A 58 -22.33 -4.47 -14.49
CA THR A 58 -22.21 -3.01 -14.58
C THR A 58 -20.93 -2.56 -13.89
N LEU A 59 -20.05 -1.94 -14.67
CA LEU A 59 -18.82 -1.34 -14.18
C LEU A 59 -19.09 0.10 -13.75
N THR A 60 -18.32 0.57 -12.77
CA THR A 60 -18.40 1.95 -12.29
C THR A 60 -16.98 2.46 -12.12
N PRO A 61 -16.76 3.78 -12.00
CA PRO A 61 -15.40 4.31 -11.76
C PRO A 61 -14.71 3.76 -10.49
N LYS A 62 -15.47 3.09 -9.61
CA LYS A 62 -14.97 2.48 -8.36
C LYS A 62 -14.78 0.97 -8.44
N LEU A 63 -15.15 0.34 -9.55
CA LEU A 63 -15.17 -1.11 -9.71
C LEU A 63 -14.55 -1.50 -11.06
N ALA A 64 -13.63 -2.45 -10.99
CA ALA A 64 -13.07 -3.12 -12.15
C ALA A 64 -13.33 -4.64 -12.04
N LEU A 65 -13.38 -5.33 -13.18
CA LEU A 65 -13.43 -6.78 -13.23
C LEU A 65 -12.06 -7.35 -13.52
N HIS A 66 -11.61 -8.29 -12.70
CA HIS A 66 -10.42 -9.09 -12.96
C HIS A 66 -10.84 -10.32 -13.77
N ILE A 67 -10.41 -10.34 -15.02
CA ILE A 67 -10.68 -11.40 -15.99
C ILE A 67 -9.41 -12.22 -16.22
N ARG A 68 -9.60 -13.52 -16.43
CA ARG A 68 -8.57 -14.46 -16.88
C ARG A 68 -9.03 -15.15 -18.15
N ALA A 69 -8.16 -15.24 -19.16
CA ALA A 69 -8.42 -15.99 -20.37
C ALA A 69 -8.30 -17.50 -20.13
N ILE A 70 -9.34 -18.25 -20.47
CA ILE A 70 -9.35 -19.72 -20.43
C ILE A 70 -8.75 -20.28 -21.73
N ASP A 71 -9.01 -19.61 -22.85
CA ASP A 71 -8.51 -19.96 -24.18
C ASP A 71 -7.82 -18.77 -24.86
N SER A 72 -7.08 -19.03 -25.94
CA SER A 72 -6.46 -17.97 -26.74
C SER A 72 -7.42 -17.45 -27.79
N TYR A 73 -7.75 -16.16 -27.73
CA TYR A 73 -8.73 -15.52 -28.62
C TYR A 73 -8.43 -14.02 -28.76
N THR A 74 -9.19 -13.34 -29.60
CA THR A 74 -9.17 -11.87 -29.66
C THR A 74 -10.37 -11.36 -28.90
N ASP A 75 -10.14 -10.52 -27.89
CA ASP A 75 -11.21 -9.98 -27.05
C ASP A 75 -12.10 -8.99 -27.81
N GLN A 76 -13.23 -8.61 -27.20
CA GLN A 76 -14.17 -7.65 -27.78
C GLN A 76 -13.58 -6.24 -28.02
N PHE A 77 -12.38 -5.98 -27.50
CA PHE A 77 -11.63 -4.73 -27.70
C PHE A 77 -10.54 -4.86 -28.77
N GLY A 78 -10.46 -6.01 -29.46
CA GLY A 78 -9.48 -6.27 -30.51
C GLY A 78 -8.10 -6.65 -30.01
N ARG A 79 -7.92 -6.95 -28.72
CA ARG A 79 -6.63 -7.35 -28.14
C ARG A 79 -6.50 -8.87 -28.16
N LYS A 80 -5.34 -9.37 -28.58
CA LYS A 80 -5.05 -10.81 -28.52
C LYS A 80 -4.77 -11.22 -27.08
N ARG A 81 -5.49 -12.22 -26.61
CA ARG A 81 -5.33 -12.85 -25.30
C ARG A 81 -4.82 -14.27 -25.48
N HIS A 82 -3.87 -14.65 -24.64
CA HIS A 82 -3.37 -16.01 -24.54
C HIS A 82 -3.96 -16.71 -23.32
N VAL A 83 -3.93 -18.04 -23.33
CA VAL A 83 -4.41 -18.85 -22.19
C VAL A 83 -3.68 -18.43 -20.92
N GLY A 84 -4.44 -18.14 -19.87
CA GLY A 84 -3.94 -17.74 -18.57
C GLY A 84 -3.59 -16.25 -18.44
N ASP A 85 -3.69 -15.46 -19.51
CA ASP A 85 -3.53 -14.01 -19.40
C ASP A 85 -4.58 -13.44 -18.45
N GLU A 86 -4.17 -12.52 -17.58
CA GLU A 86 -5.05 -11.84 -16.64
C GLU A 86 -5.05 -10.32 -16.90
N TRP A 87 -6.21 -9.68 -16.85
CA TRP A 87 -6.34 -8.24 -17.03
C TRP A 87 -7.52 -7.67 -16.22
N LEU A 88 -7.57 -6.35 -16.15
CA LEU A 88 -8.71 -5.62 -15.64
C LEU A 88 -9.56 -5.06 -16.78
N VAL A 89 -10.87 -5.12 -16.62
CA VAL A 89 -11.84 -4.35 -17.41
C VAL A 89 -12.42 -3.27 -16.50
N THR A 90 -12.32 -2.01 -16.93
CA THR A 90 -12.81 -0.85 -16.17
C THR A 90 -13.95 -0.15 -16.91
N ASP A 91 -14.57 0.86 -16.30
CA ASP A 91 -15.62 1.63 -16.98
C ASP A 91 -15.11 2.47 -18.15
N GLU A 92 -13.79 2.74 -18.22
CA GLU A 92 -13.15 3.37 -19.38
C GLU A 92 -13.19 2.47 -20.62
N ASP A 93 -13.17 1.14 -20.44
CA ASP A 93 -13.30 0.18 -21.54
C ASP A 93 -14.77 -0.01 -21.93
N THR A 94 -15.67 -0.20 -20.95
CA THR A 94 -17.12 -0.35 -21.18
C THR A 94 -17.94 -0.17 -19.89
N GLU A 95 -19.15 0.39 -20.00
CA GLU A 95 -20.07 0.53 -18.86
C GLU A 95 -20.63 -0.82 -18.37
N CYS A 96 -20.78 -1.79 -19.28
CA CYS A 96 -21.39 -3.09 -19.00
C CYS A 96 -20.61 -4.19 -19.70
N TYR A 97 -20.05 -5.11 -18.92
CA TYR A 97 -19.24 -6.20 -19.43
C TYR A 97 -19.98 -7.54 -19.31
N ILE A 98 -20.09 -8.28 -20.41
CA ILE A 98 -20.60 -9.66 -20.41
C ILE A 98 -19.39 -10.58 -20.63
N PRO A 99 -18.91 -11.29 -19.58
CA PRO A 99 -17.80 -12.22 -19.72
C PRO A 99 -18.11 -13.29 -20.76
N ASP A 100 -17.19 -13.50 -21.70
CA ASP A 100 -17.35 -14.54 -22.72
C ASP A 100 -17.16 -15.96 -22.14
N VAL A 101 -17.50 -16.99 -22.92
CA VAL A 101 -17.28 -18.39 -22.54
C VAL A 101 -15.80 -18.75 -22.40
N THR A 102 -14.93 -18.02 -23.10
CA THR A 102 -13.46 -18.15 -23.04
C THR A 102 -12.84 -17.33 -21.92
N GLU A 103 -13.65 -16.70 -21.08
CA GLU A 103 -13.24 -15.80 -20.02
C GLU A 103 -13.73 -16.28 -18.66
N GLU A 104 -12.88 -16.14 -17.65
CA GLU A 104 -13.22 -16.40 -16.26
C GLU A 104 -13.18 -15.08 -15.47
N VAL A 105 -14.26 -14.78 -14.77
CA VAL A 105 -14.27 -13.68 -13.80
C VAL A 105 -13.62 -14.16 -12.50
N VAL A 106 -12.37 -13.76 -12.27
CA VAL A 106 -11.62 -14.14 -11.06
C VAL A 106 -12.19 -13.43 -9.84
N LYS A 107 -12.37 -12.11 -9.93
CA LYS A 107 -12.93 -11.29 -8.84
C LYS A 107 -13.32 -9.88 -9.31
N VAL A 108 -14.09 -9.19 -8.47
CA VAL A 108 -14.33 -7.74 -8.59
C VAL A 108 -13.25 -6.99 -7.80
N VAL A 109 -12.55 -6.05 -8.46
CA VAL A 109 -11.51 -5.23 -7.86
C VAL A 109 -12.07 -3.84 -7.56
N ARG A 110 -11.89 -3.37 -6.31
CA ARG A 110 -12.32 -2.04 -5.89
C ARG A 110 -11.21 -1.02 -6.09
N LEU A 111 -11.59 0.20 -6.45
CA LEU A 111 -10.68 1.33 -6.57
C LEU A 111 -9.97 1.59 -5.24
N THR A 112 -8.63 1.57 -5.27
CA THR A 112 -7.79 1.97 -4.15
C THR A 112 -7.61 3.47 -4.19
N VAL A 113 -7.91 4.14 -3.08
CA VAL A 113 -7.86 5.61 -2.97
C VAL A 113 -6.86 5.99 -1.90
N LEU A 114 -5.77 6.63 -2.31
CA LEU A 114 -4.80 7.29 -1.43
C LEU A 114 -5.16 8.76 -1.31
N LYS A 115 -5.52 9.20 -0.10
CA LYS A 115 -5.77 10.62 0.21
C LYS A 115 -4.44 11.38 0.30
N PRO A 116 -4.46 12.73 0.37
CA PRO A 116 -3.26 13.49 0.75
C PRO A 116 -2.68 12.94 2.05
N ARG A 117 -1.34 12.85 2.13
CA ARG A 117 -0.62 12.28 3.28
C ARG A 117 -0.91 10.80 3.53
N GLN A 118 -1.34 10.06 2.52
CA GLN A 118 -1.39 8.60 2.57
C GLN A 118 -0.45 8.01 1.55
N TYR A 119 0.07 6.82 1.85
CA TYR A 119 0.92 6.06 0.95
C TYR A 119 0.68 4.56 1.13
N CYS A 120 1.12 3.78 0.18
CA CYS A 120 1.17 2.33 0.30
C CYS A 120 2.37 1.79 -0.49
N VAL A 121 2.81 0.59 -0.11
CA VAL A 121 3.84 -0.15 -0.85
C VAL A 121 3.14 -1.27 -1.59
N VAL A 122 3.28 -1.27 -2.92
CA VAL A 122 2.77 -2.32 -3.81
C VAL A 122 3.89 -3.31 -4.08
N VAL A 123 3.63 -4.59 -3.81
CA VAL A 123 4.56 -5.69 -4.10
C VAL A 123 4.14 -6.34 -5.41
N ASP A 124 5.13 -6.86 -6.13
CA ASP A 124 4.96 -7.55 -7.41
C ASP A 124 4.38 -6.59 -8.49
N ALA A 125 4.79 -5.32 -8.43
CA ALA A 125 4.30 -4.24 -9.28
C ALA A 125 4.42 -4.59 -10.77
N VAL A 126 3.39 -4.28 -11.54
CA VAL A 126 3.34 -4.60 -12.97
C VAL A 126 4.17 -3.60 -13.77
N GLY A 127 5.10 -4.11 -14.57
CA GLY A 127 5.96 -3.29 -15.42
C GLY A 127 5.26 -2.72 -16.66
N LYS A 128 6.00 -1.93 -17.44
CA LYS A 128 5.54 -1.41 -18.75
C LYS A 128 5.25 -2.51 -19.76
N ASP A 129 5.83 -3.68 -19.55
CA ASP A 129 5.63 -4.91 -20.31
C ASP A 129 4.31 -5.62 -19.96
N GLY A 130 3.57 -5.13 -18.96
CA GLY A 130 2.29 -5.70 -18.52
C GLY A 130 2.45 -6.97 -17.70
N ARG A 131 3.66 -7.26 -17.20
CA ARG A 131 3.94 -8.46 -16.39
C ARG A 131 4.30 -8.08 -14.94
N PRO A 132 3.87 -8.87 -13.95
CA PRO A 132 4.26 -8.68 -12.55
C PRO A 132 5.77 -8.89 -12.35
N GLN A 133 6.43 -7.94 -11.70
CA GLN A 133 7.85 -8.04 -11.36
C GLN A 133 8.03 -8.64 -9.96
N LEU A 134 8.23 -9.96 -9.88
CA LEU A 134 8.27 -10.69 -8.62
C LEU A 134 9.31 -10.12 -7.64
N GLY A 135 8.86 -9.79 -6.43
CA GLY A 135 9.69 -9.21 -5.36
C GLY A 135 9.96 -7.71 -5.48
N HIS A 136 9.61 -7.08 -6.61
CA HIS A 136 9.75 -5.64 -6.77
C HIS A 136 8.73 -4.90 -5.89
N ARG A 137 9.17 -3.85 -5.20
CA ARG A 137 8.36 -3.01 -4.32
C ARG A 137 8.25 -1.62 -4.93
N GLU A 138 7.05 -1.08 -5.00
CA GLU A 138 6.77 0.25 -5.54
C GLU A 138 6.06 1.10 -4.49
N LEU A 139 6.63 2.26 -4.15
CA LEU A 139 6.00 3.23 -3.27
C LEU A 139 5.01 4.10 -4.06
N ARG A 140 3.73 4.05 -3.69
CA ARG A 140 2.68 4.92 -4.24
C ARG A 140 2.22 5.92 -3.17
N CYS A 141 2.28 7.21 -3.50
CA CYS A 141 1.93 8.32 -2.61
C CYS A 141 0.67 9.04 -3.10
N GLY A 142 -0.20 9.45 -2.18
CA GLY A 142 -1.40 10.21 -2.49
C GLY A 142 -1.15 11.71 -2.71
N PRO A 143 -2.12 12.44 -3.30
CA PRO A 143 -3.43 11.98 -3.72
C PRO A 143 -3.36 11.15 -5.01
N LEU A 144 -3.83 9.90 -4.96
CA LEU A 144 -3.76 8.98 -6.09
C LEU A 144 -4.88 7.95 -6.00
N THR A 145 -5.50 7.64 -7.13
CA THR A 145 -6.49 6.57 -7.26
C THR A 145 -6.05 5.58 -8.30
N PHE A 146 -6.10 4.29 -7.98
CA PHE A 146 -5.69 3.22 -8.90
C PHE A 146 -6.39 1.90 -8.57
N PHE A 147 -6.45 1.00 -9.55
CA PHE A 147 -6.78 -0.41 -9.31
C PHE A 147 -5.50 -1.21 -9.16
N LEU A 148 -5.48 -2.19 -8.24
CA LEU A 148 -4.39 -3.15 -8.17
C LEU A 148 -4.47 -4.07 -9.39
N GLN A 149 -3.39 -4.09 -10.18
CA GLN A 149 -3.31 -4.95 -11.35
C GLN A 149 -3.25 -6.44 -10.94
N PRO A 150 -3.56 -7.38 -11.84
CA PRO A 150 -3.38 -8.80 -11.58
C PRO A 150 -1.93 -9.09 -11.15
N GLY A 151 -1.78 -9.80 -10.03
CA GLY A 151 -0.48 -10.05 -9.40
C GLY A 151 -0.06 -9.02 -8.34
N GLU A 152 -0.54 -7.78 -8.40
CA GLU A 152 -0.21 -6.75 -7.41
C GLU A 152 -0.90 -6.98 -6.06
N ARG A 153 -0.20 -6.62 -4.99
CA ARG A 153 -0.75 -6.62 -3.63
C ARG A 153 -0.17 -5.50 -2.78
N LEU A 154 -0.94 -5.02 -1.81
CA LEU A 154 -0.45 -4.08 -0.81
C LEU A 154 0.34 -4.83 0.27
N GLU A 155 1.58 -4.42 0.52
CA GLU A 155 2.45 -5.06 1.53
C GLU A 155 1.91 -4.90 2.95
N SER A 156 1.39 -3.71 3.27
CA SER A 156 0.95 -3.35 4.62
C SER A 156 -0.27 -2.42 4.59
N GLY A 157 -1.13 -2.59 3.59
CA GLY A 157 -2.30 -1.73 3.37
C GLY A 157 -1.93 -0.27 3.10
N ILE A 158 -2.90 0.63 3.34
CA ILE A 158 -2.73 2.08 3.21
C ILE A 158 -2.25 2.64 4.55
N LYS A 159 -1.13 3.37 4.53
CA LYS A 159 -0.53 4.03 5.70
C LYS A 159 -0.67 5.54 5.59
N ASN A 160 -0.65 6.21 6.74
CA ASN A 160 -0.57 7.67 6.80
C ASN A 160 0.90 8.12 6.89
N ALA A 161 1.23 9.25 6.28
CA ALA A 161 2.51 9.92 6.45
C ALA A 161 2.73 10.26 7.94
N LEU A 162 3.99 10.24 8.36
CA LEU A 162 4.38 10.66 9.69
C LEU A 162 4.38 12.18 9.76
N LEU A 163 3.52 12.72 10.61
CA LEU A 163 3.45 14.17 10.87
C LEU A 163 4.44 14.49 11.98
N LEU A 164 5.51 15.21 11.65
CA LEU A 164 6.49 15.68 12.63
C LEU A 164 6.18 17.14 12.96
N GLN A 165 5.96 17.43 14.23
CA GLN A 165 5.82 18.80 14.74
C GLN A 165 7.17 19.51 14.87
N SER A 166 7.17 20.81 15.16
CA SER A 166 8.41 21.61 15.30
C SER A 166 9.32 21.17 16.45
N ASP A 167 8.76 20.50 17.46
CA ASP A 167 9.47 19.92 18.61
C ASP A 167 9.68 18.40 18.48
N GLU A 168 9.43 17.85 17.30
CA GLU A 168 9.58 16.43 17.00
C GLU A 168 10.60 16.20 15.87
N ALA A 169 11.25 15.06 15.94
CA ALA A 169 12.17 14.59 14.93
C ALA A 169 12.09 13.07 14.81
N ILE A 170 12.62 12.55 13.73
CA ILE A 170 12.69 11.11 13.48
C ILE A 170 14.12 10.74 13.13
N VAL A 171 14.61 9.66 13.74
CA VAL A 171 15.88 9.05 13.36
C VAL A 171 15.57 7.84 12.49
N VAL A 172 16.04 7.90 11.26
CA VAL A 172 15.82 6.87 10.24
C VAL A 172 17.12 6.12 10.00
N THR A 173 17.00 4.84 9.64
CA THR A 173 18.14 3.98 9.29
C THR A 173 17.91 3.39 7.91
N ALA A 174 18.90 3.51 7.03
CA ALA A 174 18.88 2.87 5.71
C ALA A 174 18.98 1.35 5.88
N GLN A 175 18.11 0.59 5.22
CA GLN A 175 18.22 -0.88 5.11
C GLN A 175 18.89 -1.27 3.80
N GLU A 176 18.63 -0.51 2.74
CA GLU A 176 19.21 -0.68 1.43
C GLU A 176 19.95 0.61 1.02
N GLU A 177 20.75 0.52 -0.04
CA GLU A 177 21.41 1.70 -0.60
C GLU A 177 20.35 2.66 -1.15
N LEU A 178 20.43 3.93 -0.77
CA LEU A 178 19.50 4.95 -1.27
C LEU A 178 20.20 6.30 -1.48
N ASP A 179 19.84 6.97 -2.57
CA ASP A 179 20.25 8.35 -2.81
C ASP A 179 19.18 9.29 -2.25
N ASP A 180 19.39 9.72 -1.01
CA ASP A 180 18.49 10.62 -0.30
C ASP A 180 18.55 12.03 -0.91
N ILE A 181 17.41 12.70 -1.02
CA ILE A 181 17.34 14.09 -1.49
C ILE A 181 16.98 14.95 -0.29
N LEU A 182 17.97 15.69 0.22
CA LEU A 182 17.75 16.61 1.31
C LEU A 182 16.79 17.74 0.90
N PRO A 183 16.13 18.42 1.87
CA PRO A 183 15.23 19.55 1.59
C PRO A 183 15.86 20.69 0.79
N ASN A 184 17.19 20.82 0.82
CA ASN A 184 17.95 21.80 0.02
C ASN A 184 18.25 21.34 -1.42
N GLY A 185 17.70 20.19 -1.85
CA GLY A 185 17.92 19.57 -3.15
C GLY A 185 19.25 18.82 -3.28
N LYS A 186 20.07 18.77 -2.24
CA LYS A 186 21.35 18.06 -2.28
C LYS A 186 21.11 16.56 -2.17
N LYS A 187 21.63 15.82 -3.16
CA LYS A 187 21.70 14.35 -3.10
C LYS A 187 22.76 13.90 -2.11
N VAL A 188 22.39 12.97 -1.24
CA VAL A 188 23.27 12.33 -0.27
C VAL A 188 23.12 10.83 -0.44
N HIS A 189 24.19 10.18 -0.84
CA HIS A 189 24.25 8.73 -0.88
C HIS A 189 24.24 8.18 0.55
N ARG A 190 23.36 7.21 0.82
CA ARG A 190 23.26 6.49 2.10
C ARG A 190 23.54 5.02 1.87
N SER A 191 24.46 4.48 2.66
CA SER A 191 24.74 3.05 2.68
C SER A 191 23.86 2.35 3.73
N PRO A 192 23.62 1.03 3.58
CA PRO A 192 22.90 0.24 4.58
C PRO A 192 23.49 0.44 5.98
N GLY A 193 22.64 0.70 6.96
CA GLY A 193 23.02 0.99 8.35
C GLY A 193 23.29 2.47 8.65
N ASP A 194 23.40 3.34 7.64
CA ASP A 194 23.52 4.78 7.86
C ASP A 194 22.31 5.32 8.63
N ARG A 195 22.60 6.16 9.64
CA ARG A 195 21.59 6.80 10.48
C ARG A 195 21.61 8.30 10.30
N TRP A 196 20.45 8.89 10.09
CA TRP A 196 20.29 10.34 10.05
C TRP A 196 18.98 10.77 10.67
N MET A 197 18.90 12.05 10.97
CA MET A 197 17.78 12.65 11.69
C MET A 197 17.09 13.66 10.80
N LEU A 198 15.77 13.58 10.74
CA LEU A 198 14.90 14.54 10.08
C LEU A 198 14.12 15.30 11.15
N ASN A 199 14.23 16.62 11.12
CA ASN A 199 13.55 17.50 12.07
C ASN A 199 12.25 18.02 11.47
N GLY A 200 11.19 18.13 12.28
CA GLY A 200 9.97 18.81 11.85
C GLY A 200 10.13 20.33 11.80
N PRO A 201 9.09 21.07 11.36
CA PRO A 201 7.78 20.56 10.94
C PRO A 201 7.79 20.01 9.51
N MET A 202 7.42 18.74 9.33
CA MET A 202 7.30 18.14 8.00
C MET A 202 6.40 16.89 7.99
N ASP A 203 5.86 16.59 6.81
CA ASP A 203 5.18 15.32 6.54
C ASP A 203 6.20 14.35 5.94
N TYR A 204 6.49 13.25 6.63
CA TYR A 204 7.47 12.26 6.19
C TYR A 204 6.79 10.98 5.69
N ILE A 205 7.07 10.62 4.44
CA ILE A 205 6.72 9.32 3.86
C ILE A 205 8.02 8.54 3.70
N PRO A 206 8.19 7.41 4.40
CA PRO A 206 9.42 6.62 4.31
C PRO A 206 9.56 5.99 2.93
N PRO A 207 10.73 6.15 2.27
CA PRO A 207 11.13 5.34 1.11
C PRO A 207 11.15 3.84 1.44
N ILE A 208 11.09 2.98 0.41
CA ILE A 208 11.06 1.52 0.58
C ILE A 208 12.36 0.94 1.13
N GLU A 209 13.47 1.66 0.94
CA GLU A 209 14.83 1.37 1.37
C GLU A 209 15.07 1.72 2.84
N VAL A 210 14.17 2.50 3.46
CA VAL A 210 14.27 2.93 4.86
C VAL A 210 13.56 1.93 5.76
N GLY A 211 14.24 1.56 6.85
CA GLY A 211 13.75 0.61 7.83
C GLY A 211 12.95 1.24 8.96
N ALA A 212 13.06 0.61 10.13
CA ALA A 212 12.49 1.14 11.35
C ALA A 212 13.09 2.51 11.69
N PHE A 213 12.27 3.36 12.29
CA PHE A 213 12.63 4.69 12.71
C PHE A 213 12.25 4.94 14.16
N GLN A 214 12.95 5.87 14.80
CA GLN A 214 12.73 6.24 16.18
C GLN A 214 12.29 7.70 16.26
N THR A 215 11.12 7.95 16.86
CA THR A 215 10.65 9.30 17.14
C THR A 215 11.45 9.90 18.29
N ARG A 216 11.81 11.17 18.15
CA ARG A 216 12.49 12.01 19.14
C ARG A 216 11.62 13.22 19.41
N LYS A 217 11.55 13.63 20.67
CA LYS A 217 10.88 14.85 21.10
C LYS A 217 11.86 15.72 21.87
N ALA A 218 11.77 17.04 21.68
CA ALA A 218 12.59 17.98 22.42
C ALA A 218 12.26 17.89 23.92
N ILE A 219 13.30 17.79 24.74
CA ILE A 219 13.20 17.73 26.19
C ILE A 219 13.31 19.16 26.71
N PRO A 220 12.25 19.75 27.28
CA PRO A 220 12.34 21.07 27.89
C PRO A 220 13.20 20.99 29.16
N LEU A 221 14.23 21.83 29.25
CA LEU A 221 15.09 21.96 30.43
C LEU A 221 14.97 23.38 30.99
N ASN A 222 14.60 23.49 32.25
CA ASN A 222 14.57 24.76 33.00
C ASN A 222 15.97 25.20 33.47
N GLU A 223 16.11 26.40 34.03
CA GLU A 223 17.40 26.99 34.44
C GLU A 223 18.27 26.12 35.36
N ASN A 224 17.65 25.28 36.20
CA ASN A 224 18.35 24.39 37.15
C ASN A 224 18.25 22.91 36.77
N GLU A 225 17.81 22.61 35.56
CA GLU A 225 17.69 21.26 35.04
C GLU A 225 18.79 20.95 34.04
N GLY A 226 19.14 19.68 33.95
CA GLY A 226 20.08 19.20 32.94
C GLY A 226 19.97 17.70 32.76
N ILE A 227 20.39 17.25 31.58
CA ILE A 227 20.42 15.84 31.21
C ILE A 227 21.84 15.44 30.85
N TYR A 228 22.19 14.19 31.12
CA TYR A 228 23.40 13.59 30.57
C TYR A 228 23.06 12.93 29.25
N VAL A 229 23.87 13.21 28.25
CA VAL A 229 23.73 12.67 26.90
C VAL A 229 24.99 11.91 26.56
N ARG A 230 24.82 10.70 26.06
CA ARG A 230 25.91 9.85 25.56
C ARG A 230 25.82 9.77 24.05
N ASP A 231 26.95 9.97 23.38
CA ASP A 231 27.08 9.63 21.97
C ASP A 231 27.34 8.12 21.83
N VAL A 232 26.50 7.42 21.08
CA VAL A 232 26.52 5.97 20.92
C VAL A 232 27.69 5.52 20.05
N GLN A 233 28.19 6.38 19.14
CA GLN A 233 29.33 6.05 18.28
C GLN A 233 30.67 6.26 18.99
N THR A 234 30.82 7.37 19.71
CA THR A 234 32.10 7.73 20.37
C THR A 234 32.15 7.31 21.83
N GLY A 235 31.00 7.03 22.45
CA GLY A 235 30.88 6.76 23.88
C GLY A 235 31.01 8.00 24.76
N GLN A 236 31.22 9.19 24.20
CA GLN A 236 31.43 10.41 24.96
C GLN A 236 30.16 10.82 25.71
N VAL A 237 30.28 11.05 27.01
CA VAL A 237 29.19 11.52 27.87
C VAL A 237 29.40 13.00 28.20
N ARG A 238 28.36 13.81 28.04
CA ARG A 238 28.35 15.23 28.40
C ARG A 238 27.05 15.66 29.06
N SER A 239 27.10 16.70 29.87
CA SER A 239 25.91 17.34 30.43
C SER A 239 25.36 18.42 29.50
N VAL A 240 24.05 18.49 29.39
CA VAL A 240 23.32 19.58 28.75
C VAL A 240 22.49 20.26 29.82
N LEU A 241 22.69 21.57 30.03
CA LEU A 241 22.01 22.37 31.04
C LEU A 241 20.94 23.26 30.39
N GLY A 242 19.90 23.63 31.14
CA GLY A 242 18.92 24.63 30.73
C GLY A 242 19.37 26.08 31.00
N PRO A 243 18.53 27.09 30.67
CA PRO A 243 17.20 26.96 30.10
C PRO A 243 17.22 26.77 28.57
N GLN A 244 16.80 25.59 28.08
CA GLN A 244 16.63 25.32 26.64
C GLN A 244 15.78 24.06 26.39
N ALA A 245 15.17 23.95 25.22
CA ALA A 245 14.58 22.70 24.76
C ALA A 245 15.63 21.89 23.98
N TYR A 246 16.13 20.79 24.55
CA TYR A 246 17.18 20.00 23.93
C TYR A 246 16.62 18.80 23.18
N MET A 247 16.94 18.71 21.90
CA MET A 247 16.63 17.54 21.08
C MET A 247 17.88 16.66 20.94
N LEU A 248 17.77 15.39 21.34
CA LEU A 248 18.83 14.41 21.15
C LEU A 248 19.11 14.21 19.66
N LYS A 249 20.40 14.25 19.28
CA LYS A 249 20.83 14.00 17.90
C LYS A 249 20.67 12.52 17.50
N ALA A 250 20.89 12.23 16.22
CA ALA A 250 20.78 10.87 15.64
C ALA A 250 21.54 9.78 16.42
N ASN A 251 22.74 10.12 16.90
CA ASN A 251 23.64 9.19 17.60
C ASN A 251 23.68 9.43 19.10
N GLU A 252 22.75 10.21 19.66
CA GLU A 252 22.72 10.54 21.07
C GLU A 252 21.64 9.73 21.80
N GLU A 253 21.92 9.34 23.03
CA GLU A 253 20.97 8.71 23.96
C GLU A 253 21.03 9.38 25.34
N LEU A 254 19.95 9.29 26.11
CA LEU A 254 19.96 9.71 27.51
C LEU A 254 20.83 8.76 28.30
N PHE A 255 21.73 9.32 29.10
CA PHE A 255 22.63 8.56 29.95
C PHE A 255 22.21 8.67 31.41
N GLU A 256 21.92 7.54 32.02
CA GLU A 256 21.66 7.48 33.45
C GLU A 256 22.97 7.33 34.21
N LYS A 257 23.31 8.33 35.02
CA LYS A 257 24.48 8.28 35.88
C LYS A 257 24.09 7.56 37.18
N THR A 258 24.56 6.33 37.35
CA THR A 258 24.45 5.61 38.62
C THR A 258 25.26 6.34 39.68
N LEU A 259 24.60 6.79 40.74
CA LEU A 259 25.24 7.43 41.87
C LEU A 259 25.75 6.36 42.84
N VAL A 260 26.87 6.66 43.49
CA VAL A 260 27.35 5.82 44.60
C VAL A 260 26.39 6.03 45.78
N PRO A 261 26.02 4.99 46.55
CA PRO A 261 25.03 5.10 47.63
C PRO A 261 25.28 6.26 48.60
N LEU A 262 26.56 6.53 48.93
CA LEU A 262 26.94 7.66 49.78
C LEU A 262 26.51 9.02 49.20
N VAL A 263 26.61 9.21 47.88
CA VAL A 263 26.21 10.46 47.20
C VAL A 263 24.68 10.57 47.18
N GLU A 264 23.97 9.47 46.99
CA GLU A 264 22.50 9.45 47.10
C GLU A 264 22.04 9.84 48.50
N ASP A 265 22.69 9.31 49.53
CA ASP A 265 22.39 9.64 50.92
C ASP A 265 22.67 11.13 51.21
N ILE A 266 23.82 11.66 50.77
CA ILE A 266 24.12 13.09 50.92
C ILE A 266 23.08 13.98 50.21
N LEU A 267 22.59 13.57 49.04
CA LEU A 267 21.55 14.30 48.31
C LEU A 267 20.18 14.21 49.01
N LYS A 268 19.85 13.07 49.63
CA LYS A 268 18.63 12.90 50.45
C LYS A 268 18.67 13.73 51.74
N TYR A 269 19.86 13.90 52.34
CA TYR A 269 20.04 14.55 53.65
C TYR A 269 20.38 16.05 53.58
N ARG A 270 20.26 16.72 52.41
CA ARG A 270 20.44 18.17 52.33
C ARG A 270 19.45 18.91 53.25
N PRO A 271 19.90 19.74 54.23
CA PRO A 271 19.01 20.53 55.07
C PRO A 271 18.29 21.60 54.22
N ARG A 272 17.00 21.82 54.51
CA ARG A 272 16.04 22.70 53.79
C ARG A 272 16.38 24.21 53.72
N HIS A 273 17.62 24.63 53.95
CA HIS A 273 18.02 26.03 53.75
C HIS A 273 18.69 26.24 52.40
N LEU A 274 17.89 26.08 51.34
CA LEU A 274 17.99 26.69 50.00
C LEU A 274 16.98 25.94 49.11
N SER A 275 15.74 26.42 49.11
CA SER A 275 14.61 25.92 48.32
C SER A 275 14.88 26.11 46.82
N VAL A 276 14.85 25.03 46.01
CA VAL A 276 13.97 24.92 44.81
C VAL A 276 13.66 23.42 44.57
N TYR A 277 12.41 23.16 44.20
CA TYR A 277 11.71 21.89 44.08
C TYR A 277 12.33 20.87 43.12
N SER A 278 12.21 19.58 43.48
CA SER A 278 12.27 18.44 42.57
C SER A 278 10.90 17.75 42.56
N SER A 279 10.18 17.76 41.44
CA SER A 279 9.08 16.82 41.22
C SER A 279 9.59 15.74 40.26
N VAL A 280 9.87 14.56 40.81
CA VAL A 280 10.13 13.35 40.03
C VAL A 280 8.77 12.74 39.71
N TYR A 281 8.38 12.71 38.44
CA TYR A 281 7.32 11.81 37.99
C TYR A 281 7.93 10.44 37.72
N HIS A 282 7.65 9.49 38.61
CA HIS A 282 7.67 8.07 38.28
C HIS A 282 6.34 7.73 37.60
N THR A 283 6.40 7.30 36.35
CA THR A 283 5.31 6.51 35.75
C THR A 283 5.87 5.15 35.39
N THR A 284 5.65 4.20 36.29
CA THR A 284 5.80 2.77 36.03
C THR A 284 4.67 2.32 35.11
N HIS A 285 4.98 2.00 33.85
CA HIS A 285 4.07 1.20 33.03
C HIS A 285 4.14 -0.25 33.52
N THR A 286 3.12 -0.67 34.27
CA THR A 286 2.80 -2.09 34.48
C THR A 286 1.90 -2.50 33.31
N LEU A 287 2.36 -3.52 32.56
CA LEU A 287 1.60 -4.18 31.51
C LEU A 287 0.42 -4.96 32.12
N ALA A 288 -0.75 -4.77 31.54
CA ALA A 288 -1.83 -5.74 31.43
C ALA A 288 -2.21 -5.82 29.95
#